data_AF-A0A7V9BKE3-F1
#
_entry.id   AF-A0A7V9BKE3-F1
#
_cell.length_a   1.000
_cell.length_b   1.000
_cell.length_c   1.000
_cell.angle_alpha   90.00
_cell.angle_beta   90.00
_cell.angle_gamma   90.00
#
_symmetry.space_group_name_H-M   'P 1'
#
loop_
_entity.id
_entity.type
_entity.pdbx_description
1 polymer ?
#
loop_
_entity_poly.entity_id
_entity_poly.type
_entity_poly.pdbx_seq_one_letter_code
_entity_poly.pdbx_strand_id
1 'polypeptide(L)'
;MLLSAEIVASLIGATRGRTPRPGWTARCAAIGALTVLYAVMWAGGVIAYVSRGGPGPGEEWIAPAFLLLAAALVLVTATPRAAAWLSAVLAAGFVVEYAGLRCQCIFGAYTYTAALRPLVLGVPVAIACAWMILVAYARQMLGRRRWGWGAEAVAGAAWLTAIDMVVDPVAAGPLGYWRWRHPGFYEGIPAENLAGWCRAAGAALAWG
;
A
#
# COMPACT_ATOMS: atom_id res chain seq x y z
N MET A 1 6.64 5.45 14.29
CA MET A 1 7.58 4.53 14.99
C MET A 1 7.64 3.15 14.30
N LEU A 2 7.50 3.07 12.97
CA LEU A 2 7.45 1.79 12.23
C LEU A 2 8.84 1.35 11.72
N LEU A 3 9.65 2.32 11.31
CA LEU A 3 11.04 2.10 10.91
C LEU A 3 11.91 1.88 12.15
N SER A 4 12.82 0.91 12.07
CA SER A 4 13.92 0.82 13.02
C SER A 4 14.71 2.15 12.99
N ALA A 5 14.66 2.92 14.09
CA ALA A 5 15.41 4.17 14.21
C ALA A 5 16.93 3.96 13.99
N GLU A 6 17.42 2.75 14.30
CA GLU A 6 18.80 2.33 14.07
C GLU A 6 19.13 2.20 12.57
N ILE A 7 18.17 1.75 11.74
CA ILE A 7 18.35 1.65 10.27
C ILE A 7 18.44 3.04 9.66
N VAL A 8 17.52 3.94 10.04
CA VAL A 8 17.51 5.32 9.54
C VAL A 8 18.80 6.05 9.92
N ALA A 9 19.25 5.91 11.17
CA ALA A 9 20.50 6.49 11.63
C ALA A 9 21.72 5.92 10.85
N SER A 10 21.73 4.62 10.54
CA SER A 10 22.83 3.99 9.79
C SER A 10 22.87 4.41 8.32
N LEU A 11 21.73 4.60 7.66
CA LEU A 11 21.66 5.14 6.30
C LEU A 11 22.16 6.59 6.21
N ILE A 12 22.00 7.35 7.30
CA ILE A 12 22.45 8.75 7.42
C ILE A 12 23.90 8.83 7.97
N GLY A 13 24.57 7.69 8.22
CA GLY A 13 25.94 7.65 8.72
C GLY A 13 26.11 8.04 10.20
N ALA A 14 25.03 8.07 10.98
CA ALA A 14 25.00 8.56 12.36
C ALA A 14 25.39 7.52 13.42
N THR A 15 25.69 6.27 13.07
CA THR A 15 26.03 5.21 14.04
C THR A 15 27.51 5.23 14.42
N ARG A 16 27.91 6.17 15.28
CA ARG A 16 29.25 6.13 15.91
C ARG A 16 29.26 5.11 17.06
N GLY A 17 30.09 4.06 16.95
CA GLY A 17 30.59 3.29 18.10
C GLY A 17 29.89 1.97 18.48
N ARG A 18 28.89 1.47 17.73
CA ARG A 18 28.30 0.13 17.98
C ARG A 18 28.85 -0.91 17.00
N THR A 19 29.28 -2.05 17.49
CA THR A 19 29.64 -3.21 16.65
C THR A 19 28.38 -3.70 15.91
N PRO A 20 28.43 -3.92 14.58
CA PRO A 20 27.29 -4.38 13.81
C PRO A 20 26.80 -5.75 14.31
N ARG A 21 25.48 -5.93 14.48
CA ARG A 21 24.91 -7.26 14.75
C ARG A 21 25.18 -8.21 13.58
N PRO A 22 25.27 -9.53 13.81
CA PRO A 22 25.34 -10.51 12.72
C PRO A 22 24.20 -10.30 11.71
N GLY A 23 24.52 -10.26 10.41
CA GLY A 23 23.54 -10.02 9.33
C GLY A 23 23.10 -8.56 9.14
N TRP A 24 23.56 -7.62 9.98
CA TRP A 24 23.22 -6.19 9.87
C TRP A 24 23.69 -5.56 8.55
N THR A 25 24.93 -5.84 8.16
CA THR A 25 25.52 -5.34 6.90
C THR A 25 24.76 -5.86 5.69
N ALA A 26 24.42 -7.15 5.67
CA ALA A 26 23.60 -7.75 4.62
C ALA A 26 22.20 -7.12 4.55
N ARG A 27 21.55 -6.86 5.70
CA ARG A 27 20.25 -6.18 5.76
C ARG A 27 20.32 -4.74 5.23
N CYS A 28 21.32 -3.97 5.61
CA CYS A 28 21.51 -2.61 5.10
C CYS A 28 21.79 -2.60 3.59
N ALA A 29 22.61 -3.54 3.10
CA ALA A 29 22.86 -3.70 1.66
C ALA A 29 21.58 -4.06 0.90
N ALA A 30 20.77 -4.98 1.44
CA ALA A 30 19.48 -5.35 0.85
C ALA A 30 18.51 -4.16 0.80
N ILE A 31 18.41 -3.39 1.88
CA ILE A 31 17.58 -2.17 1.91
C ILE A 31 18.06 -1.15 0.87
N GLY A 32 19.37 -0.92 0.78
CA GLY A 32 19.95 -0.03 -0.22
C GLY A 32 19.61 -0.48 -1.65
N ALA A 33 19.83 -1.76 -1.96
CA ALA A 33 19.54 -2.33 -3.27
C ALA A 33 18.04 -2.23 -3.63
N LEU A 34 17.15 -2.60 -2.71
CA LEU A 34 15.70 -2.51 -2.91
C LEU A 34 15.24 -1.05 -3.09
N THR A 35 15.85 -0.11 -2.36
CA THR A 35 15.52 1.32 -2.47
C THR A 35 15.95 1.89 -3.81
N VAL A 36 17.16 1.54 -4.29
CA VAL A 36 17.64 1.91 -5.62
C VAL A 36 16.72 1.33 -6.69
N LEU A 37 16.38 0.05 -6.60
CA LEU A 37 15.46 -0.59 -7.54
C LEU A 37 14.10 0.11 -7.56
N TYR A 38 13.56 0.45 -6.38
CA TYR A 38 12.29 1.17 -6.26
C TYR A 38 12.36 2.55 -6.90
N ALA A 39 13.44 3.29 -6.68
CA ALA A 39 13.67 4.60 -7.29
C ALA A 39 13.78 4.51 -8.82
N VAL A 40 14.48 3.49 -9.34
CA VAL A 40 14.58 3.24 -10.78
C VAL A 40 13.21 2.91 -11.38
N MET A 41 12.44 2.02 -10.75
CA MET A 41 11.08 1.70 -11.21
C MET A 41 10.15 2.91 -11.17
N TRP A 42 10.21 3.70 -10.11
CA TRP A 42 9.44 4.93 -9.99
C TRP A 42 9.79 5.93 -11.09
N ALA A 43 11.09 6.19 -11.29
CA ALA A 43 11.55 7.11 -12.32
C ALA A 43 11.16 6.64 -13.73
N GLY A 44 11.33 5.34 -14.02
CA GLY A 44 10.89 4.73 -15.27
C GLY A 44 9.38 4.85 -15.49
N GLY A 45 8.58 4.63 -14.45
CA GLY A 45 7.13 4.81 -14.49
C GLY A 45 6.74 6.26 -14.79
N VAL A 46 7.32 7.23 -14.07
CA VAL A 46 7.07 8.67 -14.31
C VAL A 46 7.47 9.06 -15.73
N ILE A 47 8.65 8.64 -16.19
CA ILE A 47 9.11 8.90 -17.56
C ILE A 47 8.14 8.30 -18.57
N ALA A 48 7.65 7.08 -18.36
CA ALA A 48 6.67 6.45 -19.24
C ALA A 48 5.35 7.23 -19.31
N TYR A 49 4.80 7.68 -18.18
CA TYR A 49 3.58 8.48 -18.17
C TYR A 49 3.77 9.86 -18.82
N VAL A 50 4.90 10.52 -18.55
CA VAL A 50 5.17 11.87 -19.09
C VAL A 50 5.48 11.82 -20.59
N SER A 51 6.21 10.82 -21.06
CA SER A 51 6.65 10.73 -22.47
C SER A 51 5.66 10.02 -23.38
N ARG A 52 4.98 8.98 -22.88
CA ARG A 52 4.12 8.09 -23.68
C ARG A 52 2.66 8.08 -23.22
N GLY A 53 2.32 8.78 -22.14
CA GLY A 53 0.99 8.76 -21.54
C GLY A 53 0.68 7.51 -20.68
N GLY A 54 1.62 6.57 -20.57
CA GLY A 54 1.47 5.36 -19.76
C GLY A 54 2.43 4.23 -20.14
N PRO A 55 2.35 3.08 -19.45
CA PRO A 55 3.07 1.87 -19.82
C PRO A 55 2.61 1.34 -21.18
N GLY A 56 3.55 0.88 -21.99
CA GLY A 56 3.29 0.28 -23.31
C GLY A 56 2.70 -1.13 -23.23
N PRO A 57 2.32 -1.73 -24.38
CA PRO A 57 1.85 -3.10 -24.42
C PRO A 57 2.88 -4.08 -23.83
N GLY A 58 2.46 -4.93 -22.89
CA GLY A 58 3.34 -5.87 -22.20
C GLY A 58 4.11 -5.31 -21.00
N GLU A 59 3.97 -4.02 -20.69
CA GLU A 59 4.56 -3.37 -19.50
C GLU A 59 3.61 -3.38 -18.28
N GLU A 60 2.49 -4.11 -18.36
CA GLU A 60 1.46 -4.19 -17.30
C GLU A 60 1.99 -4.71 -15.96
N TRP A 61 3.06 -5.51 -15.98
CA TRP A 61 3.71 -6.07 -14.79
C TRP A 61 4.39 -5.02 -13.91
N ILE A 62 4.67 -3.81 -14.44
CA ILE A 62 5.42 -2.77 -13.72
C ILE A 62 4.65 -2.32 -12.47
N ALA A 63 3.35 -2.06 -12.58
CA ALA A 63 2.52 -1.59 -11.47
C ALA A 63 2.42 -2.62 -10.31
N PRO A 64 2.06 -3.90 -10.54
CA PRO A 64 2.06 -4.89 -9.47
C PRO A 64 3.45 -5.15 -8.90
N ALA A 65 4.51 -5.16 -9.74
CA ALA A 65 5.88 -5.31 -9.27
C ALA A 65 6.32 -4.13 -8.39
N PHE A 66 5.91 -2.91 -8.72
CA PHE A 66 6.18 -1.71 -7.94
C PHE A 66 5.54 -1.77 -6.55
N LEU A 67 4.28 -2.21 -6.47
CA LEU A 67 3.58 -2.38 -5.19
C LEU A 67 4.16 -3.52 -4.34
N LEU A 68 4.55 -4.63 -4.96
CA LEU A 68 5.25 -5.73 -4.28
C LEU A 68 6.60 -5.28 -3.71
N LEU A 69 7.36 -4.51 -4.49
CA LEU A 69 8.64 -3.97 -4.06
C LEU A 69 8.48 -2.96 -2.92
N ALA A 70 7.49 -2.07 -3.00
CA ALA A 70 7.13 -1.16 -1.92
C ALA A 70 6.76 -1.92 -0.63
N ALA A 71 5.96 -2.98 -0.74
CA ALA A 71 5.59 -3.81 0.39
C ALA A 71 6.80 -4.51 1.01
N ALA A 72 7.70 -5.07 0.19
CA ALA A 72 8.95 -5.67 0.66
C ALA A 72 9.83 -4.66 1.39
N LEU A 73 9.95 -3.43 0.87
CA LEU A 73 10.67 -2.33 1.51
C LEU A 73 10.08 -1.97 2.88
N VAL A 74 8.75 -1.86 2.96
CA VAL A 74 8.06 -1.60 4.23
C VAL A 74 8.35 -2.70 5.26
N LEU A 75 8.28 -3.97 4.86
CA LEU A 75 8.52 -5.10 5.77
C LEU A 75 9.98 -5.20 6.21
N VAL A 76 10.95 -5.05 5.30
CA VAL A 76 12.38 -5.21 5.64
C VAL A 76 12.91 -4.06 6.49
N THR A 77 12.29 -2.89 6.44
CA THR A 77 12.66 -1.72 7.23
C THR A 77 11.91 -1.63 8.57
N ALA A 78 10.82 -2.40 8.72
CA ALA A 78 10.05 -2.49 9.94
C ALA A 78 10.80 -3.23 11.07
N THR A 79 10.40 -2.96 12.32
CA THR A 79 10.76 -3.82 13.46
C THR A 79 10.05 -5.17 13.33
N PRO A 80 10.55 -6.28 13.91
CA PRO A 80 9.90 -7.59 13.77
C PRO A 80 8.44 -7.61 14.22
N ARG A 81 8.13 -6.93 15.33
CA ARG A 81 6.75 -6.77 15.82
C ARG A 81 5.88 -6.00 14.83
N ALA A 82 6.39 -4.90 14.29
CA ALA A 82 5.67 -4.11 13.29
C ALA A 82 5.49 -4.89 11.97
N ALA A 83 6.50 -5.64 11.53
CA ALA A 83 6.42 -6.50 10.34
C ALA A 83 5.36 -7.59 10.50
N ALA A 84 5.29 -8.26 11.66
CA ALA A 84 4.25 -9.24 11.94
C ALA A 84 2.85 -8.64 11.89
N TRP A 85 2.66 -7.46 12.51
CA TRP A 85 1.39 -6.73 12.45
C TRP A 85 1.04 -6.29 11.03
N LEU A 86 1.99 -5.74 10.27
CA LEU A 86 1.79 -5.32 8.88
C LEU A 86 1.46 -6.50 7.95
N SER A 87 2.07 -7.67 8.17
CA SER A 87 1.69 -8.90 7.47
C SER A 87 0.26 -9.33 7.79
N ALA A 88 -0.20 -9.13 9.04
CA ALA A 88 -1.59 -9.37 9.40
C ALA A 88 -2.55 -8.36 8.73
N VAL A 89 -2.14 -7.08 8.61
CA VAL A 89 -2.89 -6.07 7.85
C VAL A 89 -2.98 -6.42 6.37
N LEU A 90 -1.88 -6.89 5.77
CA LEU A 90 -1.88 -7.37 4.37
C LEU A 90 -2.89 -8.50 4.19
N ALA A 91 -2.88 -9.49 5.08
CA ALA A 91 -3.81 -10.61 5.04
C ALA A 91 -5.27 -10.16 5.26
N ALA A 92 -5.51 -9.25 6.22
CA ALA A 92 -6.83 -8.70 6.47
C ALA A 92 -7.35 -7.90 5.27
N GLY A 93 -6.52 -7.08 4.64
CA GLY A 93 -6.84 -6.36 3.40
C GLY A 93 -7.24 -7.32 2.29
N PHE A 94 -6.46 -8.39 2.08
CA PHE A 94 -6.81 -9.43 1.13
C PHE A 94 -8.17 -10.08 1.42
N VAL A 95 -8.47 -10.41 2.68
CA VAL A 95 -9.74 -11.00 3.09
C VAL A 95 -10.91 -10.04 2.85
N VAL A 96 -10.74 -8.74 3.18
CA VAL A 96 -11.76 -7.72 2.95
C VAL A 96 -12.01 -7.52 1.45
N GLU A 97 -10.96 -7.49 0.63
CA GLU A 97 -11.10 -7.43 -0.84
C GLU A 97 -11.81 -8.65 -1.41
N TYR A 98 -11.44 -9.84 -0.94
CA TYR A 98 -12.09 -11.06 -1.35
C TYR A 98 -13.57 -11.05 -0.98
N ALA A 99 -13.90 -10.67 0.26
CA ALA A 99 -15.28 -10.52 0.69
C ALA A 99 -16.01 -9.44 -0.12
N GLY A 100 -15.34 -8.33 -0.48
CA GLY A 100 -15.86 -7.26 -1.30
C GLY A 100 -16.26 -7.73 -2.70
N LEU A 101 -15.41 -8.50 -3.37
CA LEU A 101 -15.71 -9.10 -4.67
C LEU A 101 -16.90 -10.07 -4.63
N ARG A 102 -17.03 -10.85 -3.54
CA ARG A 102 -18.07 -11.88 -3.42
C ARG A 102 -19.41 -11.31 -2.98
N CYS A 103 -19.41 -10.42 -2.00
CA CYS A 103 -20.63 -9.84 -1.43
C CYS A 103 -21.11 -8.62 -2.22
N GLN A 104 -20.21 -7.92 -2.93
CA GLN A 104 -20.48 -6.71 -3.71
C GLN A 104 -21.11 -5.55 -2.90
N CYS A 105 -21.20 -5.68 -1.58
CA CYS A 105 -21.79 -4.70 -0.67
C CYS A 105 -20.76 -3.93 0.15
N ILE A 106 -19.50 -4.40 0.19
CA ILE A 106 -18.43 -3.73 0.95
C ILE A 106 -17.97 -2.48 0.20
N PHE A 107 -17.58 -2.64 -1.06
CA PHE A 107 -17.08 -1.57 -1.92
C PHE A 107 -18.03 -1.22 -3.08
N GLY A 108 -19.11 -1.98 -3.24
CA GLY A 108 -19.94 -1.97 -4.45
C GLY A 108 -19.58 -3.12 -5.39
N ALA A 109 -20.26 -3.18 -6.54
CA ALA A 109 -20.05 -4.25 -7.52
C ALA A 109 -18.94 -3.86 -8.51
N TYR A 110 -17.80 -4.55 -8.45
CA TYR A 110 -16.65 -4.34 -9.33
C TYR A 110 -15.98 -5.65 -9.72
N THR A 111 -15.10 -5.58 -10.72
CA THR A 111 -14.24 -6.69 -11.14
C THR A 111 -12.85 -6.18 -11.47
N TYR A 112 -11.81 -6.83 -10.93
CA TYR A 112 -10.43 -6.59 -11.33
C TYR A 112 -10.15 -7.06 -12.76
N THR A 113 -9.25 -6.36 -13.42
CA THR A 113 -8.77 -6.73 -14.77
C THR A 113 -7.46 -7.53 -14.69
N ALA A 114 -6.94 -7.90 -15.86
CA ALA A 114 -5.66 -8.59 -15.97
C ALA A 114 -4.44 -7.69 -15.67
N ALA A 115 -4.63 -6.37 -15.56
CA ALA A 115 -3.53 -5.40 -15.42
C ALA A 115 -2.74 -5.55 -14.11
N LEU A 116 -3.33 -6.11 -13.05
CA LEU A 116 -2.69 -6.27 -11.74
C LEU A 116 -2.33 -7.72 -11.41
N ARG A 117 -2.09 -8.56 -12.42
CA ARG A 117 -1.67 -9.95 -12.17
C ARG A 117 -0.41 -10.05 -11.30
N PRO A 118 -0.29 -11.11 -10.47
CA PRO A 118 -1.21 -12.25 -10.34
C PRO A 118 -2.43 -11.97 -9.45
N LEU A 119 -3.54 -12.64 -9.76
CA LEU A 119 -4.74 -12.67 -8.91
C LEU A 119 -4.77 -13.98 -8.12
N VAL A 120 -5.12 -13.89 -6.84
CA VAL A 120 -5.40 -15.03 -5.95
C VAL A 120 -6.87 -14.93 -5.55
N LEU A 121 -7.67 -15.96 -5.85
CA LEU A 121 -9.12 -15.95 -5.60
C LEU A 121 -9.87 -14.75 -6.22
N GLY A 122 -9.33 -14.17 -7.30
CA GLY A 122 -9.88 -12.99 -7.97
C GLY A 122 -9.39 -11.65 -7.41
N VAL A 123 -8.59 -11.65 -6.34
CA VAL A 123 -7.99 -10.44 -5.76
C VAL A 123 -6.52 -10.33 -6.20
N PRO A 124 -6.08 -9.21 -6.79
CA PRO A 124 -4.68 -8.98 -7.08
C PRO A 124 -3.81 -8.96 -5.82
N VAL A 125 -2.68 -9.68 -5.84
CA VAL A 125 -1.72 -9.65 -4.72
C VAL A 125 -1.22 -8.22 -4.47
N ALA A 126 -1.05 -7.44 -5.54
CA ALA A 126 -0.64 -6.05 -5.47
C ALA A 126 -1.59 -5.16 -4.65
N ILE A 127 -2.90 -5.44 -4.66
CA ILE A 127 -3.87 -4.67 -3.87
C ILE A 127 -3.76 -5.00 -2.38
N ALA A 128 -3.53 -6.28 -2.02
CA ALA A 128 -3.24 -6.63 -0.63
C ALA A 128 -1.96 -5.93 -0.12
N CYS A 129 -0.95 -5.79 -0.98
CA CYS A 129 0.24 -4.98 -0.68
C CYS A 129 -0.12 -3.50 -0.49
N ALA A 130 -0.98 -2.93 -1.33
CA ALA A 130 -1.43 -1.54 -1.21
C ALA A 130 -2.12 -1.27 0.14
N TRP A 131 -3.00 -2.16 0.61
CA TRP A 131 -3.61 -2.09 1.94
C TRP A 131 -2.56 -1.94 3.04
N MET A 132 -1.55 -2.81 3.04
CA MET A 132 -0.47 -2.77 4.03
C MET A 132 0.34 -1.47 3.95
N ILE A 133 0.71 -1.03 2.74
CA ILE A 133 1.51 0.19 2.52
C ILE A 133 0.77 1.43 3.02
N LEU A 134 -0.51 1.56 2.67
CA LEU A 134 -1.34 2.70 3.04
C LEU A 134 -1.58 2.75 4.55
N VAL A 135 -1.91 1.62 5.18
CA VAL A 135 -2.08 1.54 6.64
C VAL A 135 -0.77 1.83 7.36
N ALA A 136 0.37 1.32 6.87
CA ALA A 136 1.69 1.66 7.41
C ALA A 136 1.96 3.17 7.33
N TYR A 137 1.67 3.78 6.18
CA TYR A 137 1.83 5.21 5.96
C TYR A 137 0.96 6.05 6.91
N ALA A 138 -0.34 5.76 7.01
CA ALA A 138 -1.25 6.47 7.91
C ALA A 138 -0.79 6.39 9.36
N ARG A 139 -0.40 5.19 9.82
CA ARG A 139 0.09 4.95 11.18
C ARG A 139 1.43 5.65 11.45
N GLN A 140 2.32 5.74 10.46
CA GLN A 140 3.54 6.52 10.57
C GLN A 140 3.28 8.03 10.63
N MET A 141 2.33 8.53 9.83
CA MET A 141 1.96 9.94 9.78
C MET A 141 1.32 10.39 11.10
N LEU A 142 0.36 9.62 11.61
CA LEU A 142 -0.40 9.96 12.80
C LEU A 142 0.36 9.72 14.10
N GLY A 143 1.17 8.65 14.17
CA GLY A 143 1.98 8.34 15.34
C GLY A 143 3.08 9.36 15.69
N ARG A 144 3.22 10.45 14.92
CA ARG A 144 4.05 11.62 15.28
C ARG A 144 3.34 12.57 16.24
N ARG A 145 2.03 12.40 16.43
CA ARG A 145 1.18 13.22 17.30
C ARG A 145 0.69 12.38 18.48
N ARG A 146 0.37 13.03 19.61
CA ARG A 146 -0.16 12.35 20.82
C ARG A 146 -1.68 12.25 20.75
N TRP A 147 -2.18 11.40 19.88
CA TRP A 147 -3.61 11.19 19.71
C TRP A 147 -4.07 10.02 20.60
N GLY A 148 -5.33 10.06 21.04
CA GLY A 148 -5.96 8.86 21.59
C GLY A 148 -6.17 7.84 20.48
N TRP A 149 -6.11 6.55 20.81
CA TRP A 149 -6.21 5.45 19.83
C TRP A 149 -7.46 5.55 18.93
N GLY A 150 -8.61 5.96 19.49
CA GLY A 150 -9.84 6.13 18.71
C GLY A 150 -9.78 7.31 17.75
N ALA A 151 -9.19 8.43 18.16
CA ALA A 151 -9.01 9.59 17.30
C ALA A 151 -8.01 9.29 16.16
N GLU A 152 -6.96 8.54 16.45
CA GLU A 152 -5.98 8.08 15.45
C GLU A 152 -6.64 7.18 14.41
N ALA A 153 -7.44 6.20 14.83
CA ALA A 153 -8.16 5.33 13.91
C ALA A 153 -9.12 6.12 13.01
N VAL A 154 -9.90 7.05 13.57
CA VAL A 154 -10.86 7.88 12.81
C VAL A 154 -10.15 8.77 11.80
N ALA A 155 -9.09 9.49 12.19
CA ALA A 155 -8.39 10.34 11.23
C ALA A 155 -7.61 9.56 10.18
N GLY A 156 -7.05 8.41 10.54
CA GLY A 156 -6.37 7.56 9.56
C GLY A 156 -7.35 6.94 8.58
N ALA A 157 -8.53 6.50 9.04
CA ALA A 157 -9.61 6.05 8.17
C ALA A 157 -10.06 7.16 7.20
N ALA A 158 -10.30 8.36 7.70
CA ALA A 158 -10.66 9.51 6.89
C ALA A 158 -9.57 9.86 5.86
N TRP A 159 -8.30 9.81 6.27
CA TRP A 159 -7.17 10.09 5.40
C TRP A 159 -6.99 9.03 4.31
N LEU A 160 -7.10 7.74 4.64
CA LEU A 160 -7.01 6.68 3.65
C LEU A 160 -8.19 6.70 2.68
N THR A 161 -9.39 7.04 3.15
CA THR A 161 -10.56 7.25 2.28
C THR A 161 -10.35 8.45 1.37
N ALA A 162 -9.72 9.54 1.84
CA ALA A 162 -9.39 10.68 1.00
C ALA A 162 -8.35 10.33 -0.08
N ILE A 163 -7.37 9.47 0.24
CA ILE A 163 -6.41 8.95 -0.75
C ILE A 163 -7.15 8.11 -1.81
N ASP A 164 -8.05 7.23 -1.38
CA ASP A 164 -8.88 6.42 -2.28
C ASP A 164 -9.66 7.30 -3.27
N MET A 165 -10.30 8.38 -2.80
CA MET A 165 -11.01 9.34 -3.66
C MET A 165 -10.12 10.01 -4.73
N VAL A 166 -8.80 10.04 -4.55
CA VAL A 166 -7.85 10.58 -5.54
C VAL A 166 -7.31 9.49 -6.46
N VAL A 167 -7.06 8.29 -5.90
CA VAL A 167 -6.45 7.18 -6.63
C VAL A 167 -7.45 6.46 -7.52
N ASP A 168 -8.66 6.20 -7.03
CA ASP A 168 -9.67 5.40 -7.71
C ASP A 168 -10.10 5.93 -9.07
N PRO A 169 -10.32 7.26 -9.28
CA PRO A 169 -10.67 7.78 -10.60
C PRO A 169 -9.61 7.45 -11.65
N VAL A 170 -8.33 7.49 -11.27
CA VAL A 170 -7.20 7.18 -12.15
C VAL A 170 -7.08 5.66 -12.35
N ALA A 171 -7.19 4.89 -11.27
CA ALA A 171 -7.00 3.45 -11.29
C ALA A 171 -8.12 2.71 -12.03
N ALA A 172 -9.38 3.09 -11.81
CA ALA A 172 -10.54 2.51 -12.49
C ALA A 172 -10.73 3.07 -13.91
N GLY A 173 -10.41 4.35 -14.13
CA GLY A 173 -10.56 5.03 -15.41
C GLY A 173 -9.40 4.73 -16.36
N PRO A 174 -8.45 5.65 -16.55
CA PRO A 174 -7.39 5.54 -17.56
C PRO A 174 -6.48 4.32 -17.39
N LEU A 175 -6.26 3.83 -16.16
CA LEU A 175 -5.42 2.66 -15.92
C LEU A 175 -6.16 1.32 -16.05
N GLY A 176 -7.50 1.35 -15.93
CA GLY A 176 -8.34 0.18 -16.11
C GLY A 176 -7.99 -1.01 -15.21
N TYR A 177 -7.54 -0.78 -13.97
CA TYR A 177 -7.17 -1.84 -13.01
C TYR A 177 -8.38 -2.64 -12.51
N TRP A 178 -9.53 -1.98 -12.38
CA TRP A 178 -10.82 -2.62 -12.14
C TRP A 178 -11.90 -1.84 -12.87
N ARG A 179 -13.08 -2.45 -12.98
CA ARG A 179 -14.26 -1.85 -13.58
C ARG A 179 -15.42 -1.93 -12.60
N TRP A 180 -16.04 -0.79 -12.34
CA TRP A 180 -17.30 -0.71 -11.63
C TRP A 180 -18.43 -1.21 -12.53
N ARG A 181 -19.30 -2.09 -12.02
CA ARG A 181 -20.45 -2.60 -12.79
C ARG A 181 -21.54 -1.55 -12.95
N HIS A 182 -21.70 -0.72 -11.93
CA HIS A 182 -22.62 0.41 -11.92
C HIS A 182 -21.82 1.66 -11.59
N PRO A 183 -21.92 2.72 -12.40
CA PRO A 183 -21.25 3.98 -12.09
C PRO A 183 -21.85 4.56 -10.81
N GLY A 184 -20.98 4.90 -9.87
CA GLY A 184 -21.36 5.62 -8.66
C GLY A 184 -21.34 7.13 -8.82
N PHE A 185 -21.57 7.83 -7.71
CA PHE A 185 -21.87 9.26 -7.69
C PHE A 185 -20.63 10.16 -7.91
N TYR A 186 -19.43 9.68 -7.57
CA TYR A 186 -18.20 10.47 -7.59
C TYR A 186 -17.23 9.86 -8.60
N GLU A 187 -17.00 10.51 -9.74
CA GLU A 187 -16.12 10.01 -10.81
C GLU A 187 -16.43 8.55 -11.24
N GLY A 188 -17.69 8.12 -11.10
CA GLY A 188 -18.13 6.74 -11.37
C GLY A 188 -17.89 5.74 -10.23
N ILE A 189 -17.41 6.18 -9.06
CA ILE A 189 -17.10 5.36 -7.88
C ILE A 189 -18.33 5.26 -6.94
N PRO A 190 -18.75 4.06 -6.52
CA PRO A 190 -19.88 3.85 -5.61
C PRO A 190 -19.64 4.45 -4.21
N ALA A 191 -20.71 4.91 -3.55
CA ALA A 191 -20.63 5.40 -2.16
C ALA A 191 -20.26 4.29 -1.18
N GLU A 192 -20.60 3.05 -1.52
CA GLU A 192 -20.21 1.84 -0.84
C GLU A 192 -18.69 1.74 -0.75
N ASN A 193 -17.95 2.13 -1.80
CA ASN A 193 -16.47 2.08 -1.81
C ASN A 193 -15.88 2.96 -0.71
N LEU A 194 -16.30 4.23 -0.66
CA LEU A 194 -15.82 5.19 0.33
C LEU A 194 -16.16 4.72 1.75
N ALA A 195 -17.37 4.19 1.96
CA ALA A 195 -17.78 3.65 3.25
C ALA A 195 -17.02 2.36 3.62
N GLY A 196 -16.73 1.50 2.63
CA GLY A 196 -15.94 0.29 2.76
C GLY A 196 -14.51 0.59 3.20
N TRP A 197 -13.84 1.50 2.50
CA TRP A 197 -12.50 1.98 2.86
C TRP A 197 -12.46 2.59 4.25
N CYS A 198 -13.39 3.49 4.57
CA CYS A 198 -13.44 4.13 5.89
C CYS A 198 -13.58 3.09 7.02
N ARG A 199 -14.49 2.13 6.89
CA ARG A 199 -14.69 1.07 7.89
C ARG A 199 -13.50 0.12 8.00
N ALA A 200 -12.99 -0.38 6.88
CA ALA A 200 -11.90 -1.35 6.86
C ALA A 200 -10.58 -0.73 7.33
N ALA A 201 -10.25 0.47 6.87
CA ALA A 201 -9.09 1.22 7.33
C ALA A 201 -9.19 1.57 8.82
N GLY A 202 -10.36 2.03 9.28
CA GLY A 202 -10.60 2.32 10.69
C GLY A 202 -10.41 1.09 11.58
N ALA A 203 -10.95 -0.06 11.17
CA ALA A 203 -10.75 -1.33 11.87
C ALA A 203 -9.28 -1.74 11.91
N ALA A 204 -8.56 -1.66 10.78
CA ALA A 204 -7.14 -1.99 10.71
C ALA A 204 -6.28 -1.09 11.59
N LEU A 205 -6.59 0.20 11.68
CA LEU A 205 -5.85 1.18 12.48
C LEU A 205 -6.21 1.14 13.97
N ALA A 206 -7.45 0.78 14.30
CA ALA A 206 -7.86 0.54 15.69
C ALA A 206 -7.26 -0.76 16.24
N TRP A 207 -6.97 -1.72 15.37
CA TRP A 207 -6.37 -3.00 15.74
C TRP A 207 -4.84 -2.93 15.74
N GLY A 208 -4.24 -2.60 16.89
CA GLY A 208 -2.81 -2.79 17.19
C GLY A 208 -2.15 -1.58 17.82
#